data_AF-A0A8H3LC40-F1
#
_entry.id   AF-A0A8H3LC40-F1
#
_cell.length_a   1.000
_cell.length_b   1.000
_cell.length_c   1.000
_cell.angle_alpha   90.00
_cell.angle_beta   90.00
_cell.angle_gamma   90.00
#
_symmetry.space_group_name_H-M   'P 1'
#
loop_
_entity.id
_entity.type
_entity.pdbx_description
1 polymer ?
#
loop_
_entity_poly.entity_id
_entity_poly.type
_entity_poly.pdbx_seq_one_letter_code
_entity_poly.pdbx_strand_id
1 'polypeptide(L)'
;MTYNLSSEKMVSTLSEANKLKRENKVLYSIKSKYGSKPVQAWIIRHRNKSDQKGLFPKILKNLLNIQNELKAWLKPFRKKKEYMGLVKSRIDAGGSISIANAIEDVCSQSEPKKCAEIAGILNPFIGSSYDNFRKEYDSTCFDYNSLSSKQKAIKLYMNLFYGVPGQNDSPFYILELAGGVTSAGQEIIKRVTEYVRKKGFRIKYGDTDSLYLTGPDFCYEKYDLAYNDGKGEISKLEYWTEIVKTGPRNIYIGVR
;
A
#
# COMPACT_ATOMS: atom_id res chain seq x y z
N MET A 1 -4.37 13.82 5.51
CA MET A 1 -3.21 14.75 5.40
C MET A 1 -3.43 15.87 4.37
N THR A 2 -3.73 15.56 3.10
CA THR A 2 -3.78 16.49 1.95
C THR A 2 -4.67 17.73 2.11
N TYR A 3 -5.82 17.58 2.74
CA TYR A 3 -6.80 18.65 2.91
C TYR A 3 -6.67 19.40 4.24
N ASN A 4 -5.68 19.04 5.06
CA ASN A 4 -5.49 19.59 6.40
C ASN A 4 -6.63 19.30 7.40
N LEU A 5 -7.35 18.18 7.23
CA LEU A 5 -8.46 17.77 8.10
C LEU A 5 -7.96 17.63 9.55
N SER A 6 -8.29 18.62 10.38
CA SER A 6 -7.94 18.74 11.79
C SER A 6 -8.89 19.76 12.42
N SER A 7 -9.28 19.56 13.67
CA SER A 7 -10.33 20.35 14.33
C SER A 7 -9.98 21.83 14.43
N GLU A 8 -8.75 22.15 14.77
CA GLU A 8 -8.24 23.51 14.92
C GLU A 8 -8.01 24.24 13.59
N LYS A 9 -8.22 23.55 12.46
CA LYS A 9 -8.19 24.13 11.11
C LYS A 9 -9.58 24.27 10.51
N MET A 10 -10.61 23.94 11.28
CA MET A 10 -12.00 23.92 10.84
C MET A 10 -12.73 25.19 11.26
N VAL A 11 -13.63 25.64 10.39
CA VAL A 11 -14.66 26.64 10.71
C VAL A 11 -16.02 26.11 10.27
N SER A 12 -17.05 26.37 11.08
CA SER A 12 -18.40 25.82 10.89
C SER A 12 -19.38 26.84 10.33
N THR A 13 -19.02 28.13 10.29
CA THR A 13 -19.91 29.19 9.80
C THR A 13 -19.46 29.76 8.45
N LEU A 14 -20.43 30.13 7.61
CA LEU A 14 -20.17 30.77 6.32
C LEU A 14 -19.53 32.16 6.50
N SER A 15 -19.89 32.88 7.57
CA SER A 15 -19.34 34.20 7.87
C SER A 15 -17.83 34.15 8.12
N GLU A 16 -17.37 33.22 8.98
CA GLU A 16 -15.94 33.01 9.24
C GLU A 16 -15.20 32.51 8.00
N ALA A 17 -15.80 31.58 7.26
CA ALA A 17 -15.21 31.11 6.00
C ALA A 17 -15.03 32.27 4.99
N ASN A 18 -15.99 33.18 4.90
CA ASN A 18 -15.90 34.35 4.02
C ASN A 18 -14.88 35.38 4.52
N LYS A 19 -14.71 35.53 5.84
CA LYS A 19 -13.64 36.35 6.43
C LYS A 19 -12.27 35.78 6.06
N LEU A 20 -12.05 34.49 6.26
CA LEU A 20 -10.79 33.81 5.92
C LEU A 20 -10.47 33.88 4.42
N LYS A 21 -11.48 33.79 3.55
CA LYS A 21 -11.29 34.01 2.11
C LYS A 21 -10.82 35.43 1.78
N ARG A 22 -11.38 36.45 2.45
CA ARG A 22 -10.93 37.84 2.32
C ARG A 22 -9.49 38.03 2.80
N GLU A 23 -9.05 37.23 3.77
CA GLU A 23 -7.65 37.13 4.23
C GLU A 23 -6.76 36.23 3.33
N ASN A 24 -7.18 35.94 2.10
CA ASN A 24 -6.46 35.11 1.12
C ASN A 24 -6.15 33.68 1.60
N LYS A 25 -6.93 33.13 2.54
CA LYS A 25 -6.83 31.73 2.94
C LYS A 25 -7.55 30.84 1.92
N VAL A 26 -6.93 29.71 1.59
CA VAL A 26 -7.52 28.69 0.73
C VAL A 26 -8.29 27.71 1.61
N LEU A 27 -9.59 27.55 1.34
CA LEU A 27 -10.46 26.66 2.11
C LEU A 27 -10.86 25.43 1.28
N TYR A 28 -10.94 24.28 1.95
CA TYR A 28 -11.60 23.09 1.44
C TYR A 28 -13.00 23.00 2.06
N SER A 29 -14.04 22.98 1.24
CA SER A 29 -15.42 22.88 1.72
C SER A 29 -15.79 21.42 1.92
N ILE A 30 -16.30 21.13 3.12
CA ILE A 30 -16.91 19.85 3.44
C ILE A 30 -18.41 20.05 3.35
N LYS A 31 -19.05 19.24 2.50
CA LYS A 31 -20.51 19.12 2.42
C LYS A 31 -20.82 17.63 2.44
N SER A 32 -21.50 17.19 3.48
CA SER A 32 -21.91 15.80 3.65
C SER A 32 -23.27 15.71 4.31
N LYS A 33 -23.87 14.53 4.31
CA LYS A 33 -25.08 14.20 5.06
C LYS A 33 -24.74 13.07 6.02
N TYR A 34 -25.11 13.23 7.29
CA TYR A 34 -25.04 12.17 8.27
C TYR A 34 -26.44 11.85 8.77
N GLY A 35 -26.97 10.71 8.33
CA GLY A 35 -28.41 10.43 8.40
C GLY A 35 -29.19 11.52 7.64
N SER A 36 -30.14 12.16 8.32
CA SER A 36 -30.93 13.28 7.79
C SER A 36 -30.27 14.66 8.01
N LYS A 37 -29.18 14.75 8.78
CA LYS A 37 -28.57 16.04 9.14
C LYS A 37 -27.54 16.48 8.10
N PRO A 38 -27.68 17.66 7.50
CA PRO A 38 -26.63 18.23 6.66
C PRO A 38 -25.45 18.65 7.54
N VAL A 39 -24.25 18.27 7.14
CA VAL A 39 -22.99 18.62 7.80
C VAL A 39 -22.19 19.49 6.84
N GLN A 40 -21.88 20.70 7.28
CA GLN A 40 -21.14 21.68 6.48
C GLN A 40 -20.04 22.32 7.31
N ALA A 41 -18.83 22.31 6.75
CA ALA A 41 -17.66 22.94 7.35
C ALA A 41 -16.67 23.40 6.29
N TRP A 42 -15.69 24.19 6.70
CA TRP A 42 -14.55 24.56 5.86
C TRP A 42 -13.25 24.32 6.60
N ILE A 43 -12.27 23.78 5.87
CA ILE A 43 -10.94 23.47 6.40
C ILE A 43 -9.93 24.40 5.76
N ILE A 44 -9.15 25.10 6.57
CA ILE A 44 -8.05 25.94 6.10
C ILE A 44 -6.94 25.04 5.56
N ARG A 45 -6.65 25.15 4.26
CA ARG A 45 -5.60 24.33 3.63
C ARG A 45 -4.21 24.83 4.04
N HIS A 46 -3.32 23.89 4.33
CA HIS A 46 -1.93 24.19 4.67
C HIS A 46 -1.06 24.63 3.47
N ARG A 47 -1.54 24.49 2.22
CA ARG A 47 -0.82 24.87 0.98
C ARG A 47 0.64 24.34 0.92
N ASN A 48 0.84 23.09 1.34
CA ASN A 48 2.15 22.44 1.50
C ASN A 48 3.15 23.14 2.45
N LYS A 49 2.73 24.16 3.21
CA LYS A 49 3.54 24.81 4.25
C LYS A 49 3.46 24.03 5.56
N SER A 50 4.61 23.72 6.16
CA SER A 50 4.70 22.83 7.34
C SER A 50 4.13 23.44 8.61
N ASP A 51 4.42 24.73 8.84
CA ASP A 51 3.90 25.56 9.93
C ASP A 51 2.37 25.68 9.89
N GLN A 52 1.78 25.66 8.70
CA GLN A 52 0.33 25.75 8.50
C GLN A 52 -0.42 24.43 8.68
N LYS A 53 0.28 23.29 8.84
CA LYS A 53 -0.36 21.99 9.05
C LYS A 53 -1.04 21.91 10.40
N GLY A 54 -2.21 21.29 10.39
CA GLY A 54 -2.92 20.96 11.60
C GLY A 54 -2.28 19.81 12.38
N LEU A 55 -2.76 19.59 13.61
CA LEU A 55 -2.27 18.58 14.54
C LEU A 55 -2.36 17.17 13.93
N PHE A 56 -3.53 16.79 13.42
CA PHE A 56 -3.75 15.45 12.84
C PHE A 56 -2.81 15.18 11.65
N PRO A 57 -2.74 16.07 10.63
CA PRO A 57 -1.75 15.95 9.55
C PRO A 57 -0.29 15.90 10.01
N LYS A 58 0.09 16.61 11.08
CA LYS A 58 1.46 16.58 11.63
C LYS A 58 1.75 15.22 12.27
N ILE A 59 0.85 14.71 13.11
CA ILE A 59 0.98 13.39 13.74
C ILE A 59 1.07 12.30 12.68
N LEU A 60 0.16 12.29 11.71
CA LEU A 60 0.16 11.30 10.62
C LEU A 60 1.43 11.35 9.77
N LYS A 61 1.96 12.56 9.49
CA LYS A 61 3.24 12.71 8.78
C LYS A 61 4.40 12.12 9.59
N ASN A 62 4.44 12.37 10.90
CA ASN A 62 5.48 11.82 11.76
C ASN A 62 5.42 10.29 11.80
N LEU A 63 4.22 9.72 12.02
CA LEU A 63 4.02 8.27 12.02
C LEU A 63 4.40 7.62 10.68
N LEU A 64 4.07 8.28 9.55
CA LEU A 64 4.47 7.81 8.23
C LEU A 64 6.00 7.78 8.07
N ASN A 65 6.70 8.81 8.55
CA ASN A 65 8.16 8.86 8.50
C ASN A 65 8.78 7.72 9.32
N ILE A 66 8.35 7.52 10.56
CA ILE A 66 8.81 6.41 11.41
C ILE A 66 8.52 5.07 10.73
N GLN A 67 7.34 4.89 10.14
CA GLN A 67 7.01 3.67 9.40
C GLN A 67 7.95 3.44 8.21
N ASN A 68 8.31 4.49 7.48
CA ASN A 68 9.21 4.39 6.33
C ASN A 68 10.64 4.04 6.75
N GLU A 69 11.13 4.59 7.86
CA GLU A 69 12.42 4.24 8.46
C GLU A 69 12.44 2.76 8.86
N LEU A 70 11.42 2.28 9.58
CA LEU A 70 11.30 0.86 9.92
C LEU A 70 11.25 -0.04 8.68
N LYS A 71 10.54 0.36 7.62
CA LYS A 71 10.54 -0.38 6.35
C LYS A 71 11.91 -0.38 5.68
N ALA A 72 12.67 0.70 5.77
CA ALA A 72 14.02 0.79 5.22
C ALA A 72 14.94 -0.18 5.97
N TRP A 73 14.88 -0.20 7.31
CA TRP A 73 15.63 -1.15 8.14
C TRP A 73 15.22 -2.60 7.88
N LEU A 74 13.93 -2.87 7.62
CA LEU A 74 13.44 -4.23 7.33
C LEU A 74 14.00 -4.84 6.04
N LYS A 75 14.33 -4.04 5.02
CA LYS A 75 14.77 -4.53 3.71
C LYS A 75 15.98 -5.48 3.78
N PRO A 76 17.11 -5.12 4.42
CA PRO A 76 18.25 -6.02 4.55
C PRO A 76 17.93 -7.27 5.37
N PHE A 77 17.23 -7.14 6.51
CA PHE A 77 16.84 -8.29 7.33
C PHE A 77 15.94 -9.27 6.58
N ARG A 78 15.02 -8.76 5.73
CA ARG A 78 14.16 -9.61 4.91
C ARG A 78 14.99 -10.52 4.00
N LYS A 79 15.98 -9.95 3.32
CA LYS A 79 16.85 -10.69 2.40
C LYS A 79 17.72 -11.69 3.14
N LYS A 80 18.39 -11.25 4.22
CA LYS A 80 19.21 -12.12 5.07
C LYS A 80 18.40 -13.30 5.61
N LYS A 81 17.20 -13.04 6.15
CA LYS A 81 16.26 -14.08 6.61
C LYS A 81 15.87 -15.05 5.49
N GLU A 82 15.52 -14.54 4.31
CA GLU A 82 15.15 -15.38 3.17
C GLU A 82 16.30 -16.30 2.75
N TYR A 83 17.50 -15.75 2.56
CA TYR A 83 18.65 -16.49 2.06
C TYR A 83 19.17 -17.50 3.09
N MET A 84 19.27 -17.11 4.36
CA MET A 84 19.62 -18.06 5.43
C MET A 84 18.57 -19.16 5.56
N GLY A 85 17.28 -18.85 5.36
CA GLY A 85 16.21 -19.83 5.37
C GLY A 85 16.34 -20.87 4.25
N LEU A 86 16.69 -20.43 3.04
CA LEU A 86 16.96 -21.34 1.91
C LEU A 86 18.12 -22.30 2.21
N VAL A 87 19.25 -21.76 2.71
CA VAL A 87 20.42 -22.57 3.07
C VAL A 87 20.09 -23.54 4.21
N LYS A 88 19.38 -23.09 5.24
CA LYS A 88 18.91 -23.93 6.34
C LYS A 88 18.07 -25.10 5.82
N SER A 89 17.09 -24.83 4.95
CA SER A 89 16.25 -25.87 4.35
C SER A 89 17.06 -26.88 3.53
N ARG A 90 18.12 -26.45 2.83
CA ARG A 90 19.01 -27.35 2.08
C ARG A 90 19.80 -28.27 3.01
N ILE A 91 20.37 -27.72 4.08
CA ILE A 91 21.13 -28.49 5.06
C ILE A 91 20.22 -29.50 5.78
N ASP A 92 19.03 -29.07 6.20
CA ASP A 92 18.06 -29.93 6.89
C ASP A 92 17.53 -31.06 6.00
N ALA A 93 17.39 -30.83 4.68
CA ALA A 93 16.94 -31.84 3.72
C ALA A 93 18.04 -32.79 3.24
N GLY A 94 19.29 -32.29 3.17
CA GLY A 94 20.39 -32.96 2.49
C GLY A 94 21.29 -33.85 3.35
N GLY A 95 21.21 -33.78 4.68
CA GLY A 95 22.00 -34.60 5.60
C GLY A 95 23.51 -34.34 5.47
N SER A 96 24.11 -33.61 6.43
CA SER A 96 25.56 -33.37 6.51
C SER A 96 26.20 -32.59 5.35
N ILE A 97 25.42 -31.77 4.62
CA ILE A 97 25.97 -30.81 3.65
C ILE A 97 26.58 -29.63 4.40
N SER A 98 27.80 -29.22 4.01
CA SER A 98 28.46 -28.04 4.59
C SER A 98 27.70 -26.76 4.23
N ILE A 99 27.85 -25.71 5.03
CA ILE A 99 27.23 -24.39 4.74
C ILE A 99 27.68 -23.87 3.38
N ALA A 100 28.96 -24.05 3.03
CA ALA A 100 29.51 -23.63 1.74
C ALA A 100 28.79 -24.31 0.56
N ASN A 101 28.67 -25.63 0.60
CA ASN A 101 28.02 -26.40 -0.46
C ASN A 101 26.52 -26.05 -0.56
N ALA A 102 25.87 -25.81 0.57
CA ALA A 102 24.47 -25.38 0.60
C ALA A 102 24.28 -23.97 0.01
N ILE A 103 25.22 -23.04 0.24
CA ILE A 103 25.21 -21.71 -0.40
C ILE A 103 25.37 -21.87 -1.92
N GLU A 104 26.32 -22.69 -2.38
CA GLU A 104 26.57 -22.95 -3.81
C GLU A 104 25.34 -23.55 -4.52
N ASP A 105 24.64 -24.50 -3.90
CA ASP A 105 23.41 -25.09 -4.45
C ASP A 105 22.29 -24.04 -4.59
N VAL A 106 22.06 -23.23 -3.54
CA VAL A 106 21.06 -22.14 -3.58
C VAL A 106 21.41 -21.10 -4.66
N CYS A 107 22.70 -20.81 -4.82
CA CYS A 107 23.22 -19.91 -5.84
C CYS A 107 23.00 -20.43 -7.26
N SER A 108 23.27 -21.72 -7.49
CA SER A 108 23.14 -22.38 -8.81
C SER A 108 21.70 -22.41 -9.32
N GLN A 109 20.72 -22.35 -8.42
CA GLN A 109 19.30 -22.30 -8.75
C GLN A 109 18.75 -20.86 -8.86
N SER A 110 19.61 -19.86 -8.73
CA SER A 110 19.24 -18.44 -8.72
C SER A 110 19.87 -17.70 -9.90
N GLU A 111 19.27 -16.59 -10.32
CA GLU A 111 19.87 -15.71 -11.33
C GLU A 111 21.23 -15.16 -10.85
N PRO A 112 22.20 -14.87 -11.75
CA PRO A 112 23.55 -14.44 -11.38
C PRO A 112 23.59 -13.26 -10.41
N LYS A 113 22.70 -12.27 -10.61
CA LYS A 113 22.57 -11.09 -9.74
C LYS A 113 22.12 -11.45 -8.33
N LYS A 114 21.17 -12.39 -8.21
CA LYS A 114 20.67 -12.88 -6.93
C LYS A 114 21.72 -13.73 -6.23
N CYS A 115 22.45 -14.58 -6.97
CA CYS A 115 23.55 -15.35 -6.41
C CYS A 115 24.68 -14.46 -5.85
N ALA A 116 25.09 -13.41 -6.57
CA ALA A 116 26.07 -12.45 -6.06
C ALA A 116 25.61 -11.78 -4.74
N GLU A 117 24.31 -11.49 -4.61
CA GLU A 117 23.74 -10.95 -3.38
C GLU A 117 23.69 -11.96 -2.24
N ILE A 118 23.31 -13.22 -2.53
CA ILE A 118 23.32 -14.32 -1.56
C ILE A 118 24.74 -14.52 -1.01
N ALA A 119 25.73 -14.63 -1.89
CA ALA A 119 27.13 -14.78 -1.52
C ALA A 119 27.62 -13.58 -0.69
N GLY A 120 27.33 -12.34 -1.11
CA GLY A 120 27.72 -11.14 -0.36
C GLY A 120 27.19 -11.10 1.08
N ILE A 121 26.00 -11.66 1.32
CA ILE A 121 25.39 -11.70 2.66
C ILE A 121 25.85 -12.93 3.47
N LEU A 122 26.07 -14.08 2.81
CA LEU A 122 26.27 -15.36 3.50
C LEU A 122 27.72 -15.85 3.55
N ASN A 123 28.64 -15.28 2.76
CA ASN A 123 30.06 -15.61 2.80
C ASN A 123 30.69 -15.57 4.21
N PRO A 124 30.30 -14.65 5.13
CA PRO A 124 30.81 -14.65 6.50
C PRO A 124 30.51 -15.93 7.29
N PHE A 125 29.58 -16.77 6.83
CA PHE A 125 29.26 -18.06 7.46
C PHE A 125 30.04 -19.24 6.88
N ILE A 126 30.83 -19.05 5.82
CA ILE A 126 31.70 -20.09 5.25
C ILE A 126 32.76 -20.45 6.31
N GLY A 127 32.69 -21.67 6.83
CA GLY A 127 33.55 -22.16 7.92
C GLY A 127 32.96 -22.03 9.33
N SER A 128 31.78 -21.44 9.48
CA SER A 128 31.06 -21.45 10.76
C SER A 128 30.42 -22.83 11.03
N SER A 129 30.19 -23.14 12.31
CA SER A 129 29.41 -24.32 12.67
C SER A 129 27.94 -24.11 12.33
N TYR A 130 27.23 -25.20 12.04
CA TYR A 130 25.80 -25.12 11.75
C TYR A 130 25.00 -24.57 12.95
N ASP A 131 25.41 -24.85 14.19
CA ASP A 131 24.79 -24.28 15.38
C ASP A 131 24.93 -22.76 15.46
N ASN A 132 26.09 -22.21 15.11
CA ASN A 132 26.29 -20.76 15.07
C ASN A 132 25.46 -20.12 13.95
N PHE A 133 25.42 -20.75 12.78
CA PHE A 133 24.56 -20.32 11.68
C PHE A 133 23.07 -20.32 12.07
N ARG A 134 22.61 -21.37 12.76
CA ARG A 134 21.24 -21.48 13.25
C ARG A 134 20.91 -20.40 14.28
N LYS A 135 21.79 -20.16 15.25
CA LYS A 135 21.59 -19.07 16.24
C LYS A 135 21.47 -17.72 15.57
N GLU A 136 22.32 -17.44 14.58
CA GLU A 136 22.26 -16.20 13.81
C GLU A 136 20.99 -16.11 12.96
N TYR A 137 20.53 -17.22 12.39
CA TYR A 137 19.26 -17.30 11.67
C TYR A 137 18.07 -16.99 12.58
N ASP A 138 18.02 -17.61 13.76
CA ASP A 138 16.97 -17.42 14.75
C ASP A 138 16.95 -15.97 15.25
N SER A 139 18.12 -15.39 15.51
CA SER A 139 18.29 -13.96 15.84
C SER A 139 17.78 -13.04 14.72
N THR A 140 18.21 -13.29 13.48
CA THR A 140 17.75 -12.53 12.29
C THR A 140 16.23 -12.64 12.11
N CYS A 141 15.66 -13.82 12.36
CA CYS A 141 14.21 -14.04 12.31
C CYS A 141 13.48 -13.23 13.38
N PHE A 142 14.00 -13.21 14.60
CA PHE A 142 13.46 -12.42 15.70
C PHE A 142 13.48 -10.93 15.37
N ASP A 143 14.62 -10.38 14.94
CA ASP A 143 14.77 -8.97 14.58
C ASP A 143 13.81 -8.57 13.45
N TYR A 144 13.75 -9.37 12.39
CA TYR A 144 12.82 -9.16 11.29
C TYR A 144 11.36 -9.13 11.77
N ASN A 145 10.96 -10.13 12.58
CA ASN A 145 9.59 -10.24 13.06
C ASN A 145 9.25 -9.07 14.01
N SER A 146 10.16 -8.68 14.90
CA SER A 146 10.01 -7.55 15.81
C SER A 146 9.83 -6.23 15.06
N LEU A 147 10.71 -5.93 14.10
CA LEU A 147 10.60 -4.74 13.27
C LEU A 147 9.34 -4.75 12.40
N SER A 148 8.96 -5.92 11.86
CA SER A 148 7.74 -6.07 11.06
C SER A 148 6.50 -5.78 11.90
N SER A 149 6.45 -6.29 13.12
CA SER A 149 5.36 -6.02 14.07
C SER A 149 5.29 -4.54 14.44
N LYS A 150 6.41 -3.88 14.73
CA LYS A 150 6.46 -2.43 15.00
C LYS A 150 5.92 -1.62 13.81
N GLN A 151 6.38 -1.92 12.60
CA GLN A 151 5.92 -1.26 11.38
C GLN A 151 4.40 -1.44 11.16
N LYS A 152 3.88 -2.65 11.39
CA LYS A 152 2.45 -2.96 11.29
C LYS A 152 1.63 -2.24 12.36
N ALA A 153 2.12 -2.18 13.59
CA ALA A 153 1.46 -1.45 14.68
C ALA A 153 1.32 0.05 14.35
N ILE A 154 2.37 0.68 13.81
CA ILE A 154 2.29 2.07 13.35
C ILE A 154 1.27 2.23 12.22
N LYS A 155 1.23 1.27 11.28
CA LYS A 155 0.23 1.29 10.19
C LYS A 155 -1.20 1.22 10.74
N LEU A 156 -1.45 0.31 11.68
CA LEU A 156 -2.73 0.17 12.35
C LEU A 156 -3.10 1.49 13.03
N TYR A 157 -2.17 2.06 13.81
CA TYR A 157 -2.39 3.31 14.52
C TYR A 157 -2.72 4.48 13.59
N MET A 158 -2.00 4.61 12.47
CA MET A 158 -2.34 5.60 11.43
C MET A 158 -3.74 5.39 10.84
N ASN A 159 -4.15 4.15 10.62
CA ASN A 159 -5.46 3.84 10.06
C ASN A 159 -6.61 4.15 11.03
N LEU A 160 -6.38 4.07 12.35
CA LEU A 160 -7.39 4.41 13.36
C LEU A 160 -7.81 5.89 13.29
N PHE A 161 -6.90 6.81 12.94
CA PHE A 161 -7.23 8.24 12.82
C PHE A 161 -8.34 8.55 11.80
N TYR A 162 -8.63 7.64 10.86
CA TYR A 162 -9.73 7.81 9.92
C TYR A 162 -11.10 7.48 10.54
N GLY A 163 -11.17 6.56 11.50
CA GLY A 163 -12.42 6.10 12.11
C GLY A 163 -12.78 6.82 13.40
N VAL A 164 -11.77 7.18 14.20
CA VAL A 164 -11.94 7.81 15.52
C VAL A 164 -12.85 9.05 15.48
N PRO A 165 -12.75 9.98 14.50
CA PRO A 165 -13.65 11.14 14.46
C PRO A 165 -15.12 10.82 14.20
N GLY A 166 -15.44 9.62 13.70
CA GLY A 166 -16.81 9.17 13.43
C GLY A 166 -17.44 8.37 14.57
N GLN A 167 -16.67 8.01 15.59
CA GLN A 167 -17.14 7.26 16.76
C GLN A 167 -17.67 8.22 17.82
N ASN A 168 -18.96 8.14 18.13
CA ASN A 168 -19.65 9.09 19.02
C ASN A 168 -19.20 9.03 20.49
N ASP A 169 -18.58 7.95 20.92
CA ASP A 169 -17.96 7.74 22.23
C ASP A 169 -16.50 8.20 22.29
N SER A 170 -15.93 8.64 21.17
CA SER A 170 -14.55 9.13 21.12
C SER A 170 -14.41 10.55 21.66
N PRO A 171 -13.35 10.86 22.44
CA PRO A 171 -13.03 12.24 22.80
C PRO A 171 -12.64 13.11 21.59
N PHE A 172 -12.39 12.51 20.43
CA PHE A 172 -12.11 13.19 19.17
C PHE A 172 -13.28 13.14 18.18
N TYR A 173 -14.49 12.84 18.65
CA TYR A 173 -15.69 12.79 17.81
C TYR A 173 -15.98 14.16 17.18
N ILE A 174 -15.81 14.24 15.86
CA ILE A 174 -16.08 15.44 15.06
C ILE A 174 -16.64 15.00 13.71
N LEU A 175 -17.96 15.10 13.60
CA LEU A 175 -18.72 14.56 12.47
C LEU A 175 -18.35 15.22 11.14
N GLU A 176 -18.04 16.51 11.16
CA GLU A 176 -17.55 17.28 10.03
C GLU A 176 -16.23 16.71 9.50
N LEU A 177 -15.31 16.30 10.38
CA LEU A 177 -14.05 15.70 9.96
C LEU A 177 -14.26 14.32 9.35
N ALA A 178 -15.09 13.49 9.98
CA ALA A 178 -15.46 12.18 9.43
C ALA A 178 -16.13 12.34 8.05
N GLY A 179 -17.09 13.24 7.92
CA GLY A 179 -17.73 13.59 6.65
C GLY A 179 -16.74 14.14 5.63
N GLY A 180 -15.76 14.94 6.06
CA GLY A 180 -14.70 15.48 5.21
C GLY A 180 -13.78 14.41 4.63
N VAL A 181 -13.42 13.41 5.43
CA VAL A 181 -12.64 12.23 4.98
C VAL A 181 -13.44 11.45 3.93
N THR A 182 -14.69 11.09 4.25
CA THR A 182 -15.55 10.29 3.36
C THR A 182 -15.83 11.01 2.05
N SER A 183 -16.22 12.29 2.09
CA SER A 183 -16.50 13.07 0.88
C SER A 183 -15.25 13.23 0.01
N ALA A 184 -14.08 13.44 0.61
CA ALA A 184 -12.81 13.50 -0.14
C ALA A 184 -12.49 12.16 -0.82
N GLY A 185 -12.65 11.04 -0.10
CA GLY A 185 -12.42 9.71 -0.67
C GLY A 185 -13.34 9.43 -1.87
N GLN A 186 -14.64 9.70 -1.71
CA GLN A 186 -15.61 9.55 -2.79
C GLN A 186 -15.30 10.44 -4.00
N GLU A 187 -14.86 11.68 -3.77
CA GLU A 187 -14.47 12.59 -4.86
C GLU A 187 -13.28 12.03 -5.64
N ILE A 188 -12.26 11.51 -4.96
CA ILE A 188 -11.08 10.95 -5.64
C ILE A 188 -11.45 9.68 -6.41
N ILE A 189 -12.23 8.77 -5.82
CA ILE A 189 -12.70 7.55 -6.52
C ILE A 189 -13.49 7.90 -7.78
N LYS A 190 -14.35 8.93 -7.73
CA LYS A 190 -15.08 9.42 -8.91
C LYS A 190 -14.15 10.01 -9.98
N ARG A 191 -13.15 10.81 -9.58
CA ARG A 191 -12.15 11.35 -10.51
C ARG A 191 -11.32 10.27 -11.18
N VAL A 192 -10.87 9.26 -10.41
CA VAL A 192 -10.15 8.10 -10.96
C VAL A 192 -11.05 7.31 -11.90
N THR A 193 -12.30 7.06 -11.52
CA THR A 193 -13.33 6.42 -12.35
C THR A 193 -13.48 7.13 -13.70
N GLU A 194 -13.59 8.46 -13.70
CA GLU A 194 -13.69 9.24 -14.92
C GLU A 194 -12.43 9.13 -15.78
N TYR A 195 -11.26 9.23 -15.15
CA TYR A 195 -9.96 9.12 -15.82
C TYR A 195 -9.79 7.76 -16.52
N VAL A 196 -10.08 6.65 -15.84
CA VAL A 196 -9.89 5.31 -16.41
C VAL A 196 -10.92 5.01 -17.51
N ARG A 197 -12.16 5.47 -17.36
CA ARG A 197 -13.18 5.38 -18.42
C ARG A 197 -12.76 6.12 -19.68
N LYS A 198 -12.19 7.33 -19.53
CA LYS A 198 -11.62 8.11 -20.66
C LYS A 198 -10.46 7.41 -21.36
N LYS A 199 -9.79 6.46 -20.69
CA LYS A 199 -8.73 5.63 -21.26
C LYS A 199 -9.25 4.31 -21.86
N GLY A 200 -10.57 4.11 -21.94
CA GLY A 200 -11.19 2.92 -22.53
C GLY A 200 -11.36 1.74 -21.56
N PHE A 201 -11.00 1.90 -20.29
CA PHE A 201 -11.19 0.84 -19.30
C PHE A 201 -12.64 0.79 -18.82
N ARG A 202 -13.14 -0.43 -18.58
CA ARG A 202 -14.47 -0.66 -18.01
C ARG A 202 -14.35 -0.91 -16.51
N ILE A 203 -15.29 -0.39 -15.72
CA ILE A 203 -15.32 -0.58 -14.26
C ILE A 203 -16.26 -1.73 -13.94
N LYS A 204 -15.76 -2.74 -13.23
CA LYS A 204 -16.56 -3.89 -12.76
C LYS A 204 -17.11 -3.65 -11.37
N TYR A 205 -16.28 -3.11 -10.48
CA TYR A 205 -16.64 -2.86 -9.08
C TYR A 205 -15.85 -1.68 -8.54
N GLY A 206 -16.40 -1.00 -7.54
CA GLY A 206 -15.72 0.05 -6.79
C GLY A 206 -16.06 -0.02 -5.31
N ASP A 207 -15.03 0.08 -4.47
CA ASP A 207 -15.12 0.20 -3.01
C ASP A 207 -14.67 1.61 -2.58
N THR A 208 -14.60 1.84 -1.28
CA THR A 208 -14.24 3.10 -0.62
C THR A 208 -12.86 3.61 -1.04
N ASP A 209 -11.90 2.71 -1.22
CA ASP A 209 -10.51 3.06 -1.57
C ASP A 209 -10.00 2.25 -2.77
N SER A 210 -10.88 1.59 -3.52
CA SER A 210 -10.47 0.76 -4.66
C SER A 210 -11.43 0.71 -5.83
N LEU A 211 -10.89 0.44 -7.02
CA LEU A 211 -11.64 0.14 -8.23
C LEU A 211 -11.11 -1.16 -8.85
N TYR A 212 -12.02 -1.95 -9.40
CA TYR A 212 -11.74 -3.15 -10.19
C TYR A 212 -12.10 -2.87 -11.65
N LEU A 213 -11.11 -3.03 -12.51
CA LEU A 213 -11.21 -2.65 -13.92
C LEU A 213 -11.04 -3.85 -14.85
N THR A 214 -11.65 -3.75 -16.02
CA THR A 214 -11.39 -4.61 -17.19
C THR A 214 -10.78 -3.77 -18.29
N GLY A 215 -9.87 -4.38 -19.06
CA GLY A 215 -9.21 -3.73 -20.17
C GLY A 215 -10.18 -3.31 -21.28
N PRO A 216 -9.74 -2.40 -22.16
CA PRO A 216 -10.43 -2.10 -23.40
C PRO A 216 -10.55 -3.34 -24.31
N ASP A 217 -11.56 -3.36 -25.18
CA ASP A 217 -11.89 -4.52 -26.01
C ASP A 217 -10.81 -4.84 -27.05
N PHE A 218 -10.12 -3.82 -27.57
CA PHE A 218 -9.00 -4.00 -28.50
C PHE A 218 -7.85 -4.84 -27.91
N CYS A 219 -7.72 -4.93 -26.58
CA CYS A 219 -6.71 -5.76 -25.94
C CYS A 219 -6.99 -7.26 -26.11
N TYR A 220 -8.25 -7.62 -26.36
CA TYR A 220 -8.72 -9.00 -26.43
C TYR A 220 -9.07 -9.43 -27.85
N GLU A 221 -9.31 -8.47 -28.76
CA GLU A 221 -9.76 -8.68 -30.13
C GLU A 221 -8.96 -9.75 -30.89
N LYS A 222 -7.62 -9.76 -30.79
CA LYS A 222 -6.78 -10.80 -31.42
C LYS A 222 -7.15 -12.21 -30.97
N TYR A 223 -7.41 -12.39 -29.68
CA TYR A 223 -7.72 -13.68 -29.07
C TYR A 223 -9.20 -14.04 -29.28
N ASP A 224 -10.07 -13.05 -29.23
CA ASP A 224 -11.49 -13.20 -29.54
C ASP A 224 -11.69 -13.68 -30.98
N LEU A 225 -10.95 -13.12 -31.94
CA LEU A 225 -10.94 -13.58 -33.34
C LEU A 225 -10.39 -15.00 -33.47
N ALA A 226 -9.22 -15.28 -32.87
CA ALA A 226 -8.59 -16.60 -32.93
C ALA A 226 -9.47 -17.73 -32.33
N TYR A 227 -10.33 -17.39 -31.36
CA TYR A 227 -11.26 -18.33 -30.72
C TYR A 227 -12.63 -18.41 -31.42
N ASN A 228 -13.23 -17.27 -31.80
CA ASN A 228 -14.60 -17.19 -32.29
C ASN A 228 -14.77 -17.37 -33.81
N ASP A 229 -13.77 -17.04 -34.65
CA ASP A 229 -13.87 -17.16 -36.12
C ASP A 229 -13.78 -18.61 -36.65
N GLY A 230 -14.17 -19.58 -35.82
CA GLY A 230 -14.59 -20.92 -36.29
C GLY A 230 -13.49 -21.86 -36.74
N LYS A 231 -12.20 -21.48 -36.68
CA LYS A 231 -11.08 -22.39 -37.02
C LYS A 231 -10.47 -23.13 -35.83
N GLY A 232 -10.81 -22.75 -34.60
CA GLY A 232 -10.27 -23.40 -33.39
C GLY A 232 -8.74 -23.34 -33.30
N GLU A 233 -8.12 -22.24 -33.78
CA GLU A 233 -6.65 -22.09 -33.78
C GLU A 233 -6.06 -22.16 -32.36
N ILE A 234 -6.86 -21.79 -31.36
CA ILE A 234 -6.50 -21.92 -29.96
C ILE A 234 -7.59 -22.67 -29.19
N SER A 235 -7.16 -23.53 -28.27
CA SER A 235 -8.06 -24.20 -27.34
C SER A 235 -8.69 -23.20 -26.36
N LYS A 236 -9.80 -23.59 -25.73
CA LYS A 236 -10.43 -22.83 -24.64
C LYS A 236 -9.43 -22.51 -23.52
N LEU A 237 -8.55 -23.46 -23.18
CA LEU A 237 -7.54 -23.25 -22.14
C LEU A 237 -6.51 -22.19 -22.55
N GLU A 238 -6.04 -22.24 -23.79
CA GLU A 238 -5.08 -21.26 -24.32
C GLU A 238 -5.72 -19.87 -24.41
N TYR A 239 -6.95 -19.76 -24.90
CA TYR A 239 -7.70 -18.51 -24.92
C TYR A 239 -7.80 -17.88 -23.52
N TRP A 240 -8.25 -18.63 -22.52
CA TRP A 240 -8.33 -18.10 -21.15
C TRP A 240 -6.97 -17.79 -20.56
N THR A 241 -5.94 -18.59 -20.88
CA THR A 241 -4.57 -18.35 -20.43
C THR A 241 -4.04 -17.04 -20.99
N GLU A 242 -4.23 -16.80 -22.28
CA GLU A 242 -3.80 -15.58 -22.94
C GLU A 242 -4.64 -14.37 -22.53
N ILE A 243 -5.95 -14.50 -22.32
CA ILE A 243 -6.75 -13.41 -21.73
C ILE A 243 -6.26 -13.04 -20.33
N VAL A 244 -5.88 -14.02 -19.51
CA VAL A 244 -5.33 -13.77 -18.16
C VAL A 244 -3.94 -13.13 -18.22
N LYS A 245 -3.10 -13.50 -19.20
CA LYS A 245 -1.76 -12.93 -19.41
C LYS A 245 -1.80 -11.51 -20.00
N THR A 246 -2.66 -11.30 -20.98
CA THR A 246 -2.72 -10.09 -21.82
C THR A 246 -3.66 -9.04 -21.26
N GLY A 247 -4.75 -9.50 -20.66
CA GLY A 247 -5.68 -8.61 -19.98
C GLY A 247 -4.94 -7.85 -18.89
N PRO A 248 -5.19 -6.55 -18.72
CA PRO A 248 -4.82 -5.87 -17.51
C PRO A 248 -5.47 -6.62 -16.35
N ARG A 249 -4.67 -7.48 -15.67
CA ARG A 249 -5.01 -8.20 -14.44
C ARG A 249 -5.89 -7.29 -13.63
N ASN A 250 -7.16 -7.66 -13.39
CA ASN A 250 -8.14 -6.91 -12.58
C ASN A 250 -7.46 -5.74 -11.87
N ILE A 251 -7.39 -4.56 -12.52
CA ILE A 251 -6.47 -3.54 -12.04
C ILE A 251 -7.07 -3.02 -10.76
N TYR A 252 -6.47 -3.43 -9.66
CA TYR A 252 -6.76 -2.86 -8.35
C TYR A 252 -6.09 -1.50 -8.29
N ILE A 253 -6.88 -0.44 -8.44
CA ILE A 253 -6.39 0.91 -8.16
C ILE A 253 -6.74 1.23 -6.71
N GLY A 254 -5.77 1.09 -5.82
CA GLY A 254 -5.88 1.60 -4.46
C GLY A 254 -5.69 3.12 -4.43
N VAL A 255 -6.71 3.86 -4.02
CA VAL A 255 -6.65 5.30 -3.81
C VAL A 255 -6.30 5.55 -2.35
N ARG A 256 -5.02 5.83 -2.07
CA ARG A 256 -4.52 6.17 -0.72
C ARG A 256 -4.04 7.60 -0.61
#